data_AF-A0A9D0A858-F1
#
_entry.id   AF-A0A9D0A858-F1
#
_cell.length_a   1.000
_cell.length_b   1.000
_cell.length_c   1.000
_cell.angle_alpha   90.00
_cell.angle_beta   90.00
_cell.angle_gamma   90.00
#
_symmetry.space_group_name_H-M   'P 1'
#
loop_
_entity.id
_entity.type
_entity.pdbx_description
1 polymer ?
#
loop_
_entity_poly.entity_id
_entity_poly.type
_entity_poly.pdbx_seq_one_letter_code
_entity_poly.pdbx_strand_id
1 'polypeptide(L)'
;GIEASLRRIAHYDYWTDSIRKSILIDAKADFLLYGMAEYSTLALAGCLQKKASPENLPGLCYLARDVPESALLLPSFYEVGDKKNKKKFSRMFMDFYLNNDPITAKMLAQQQDNRFLIQNPPWPAPSTAELDQIHGLDFEREVHPLDSAQGEVRAMETIRFALTTHRGCYGECNFCAIAVHQGRTVSCRSRESLIAEAKELTRHPKFKGTISDLGGPTANMYGFECEKKLTKGTCATKRCLFPSICPKMPIDHGPQITLLREIRKIKGIRKVVVASGIRYDMILADRKNGLRYLEEIVRHHISGQLKIAPEHCVDSVLACMGKPGTKDLLRFRELFFTLTAKAGLKQFLTYYIIAAHPGCRLRDMRELKKFAFRNLKLLPRQVQIFTPTPSTFSTLMYWTGRDPFTSRTCFVERNFQGREQQKEMLSIKKTAAKGHRTKNNPSGKHT
;
A
#
# COMPACT_ATOMS: atom_id res chain seq x y z
N GLY A 1 -6.60 8.92 -10.51
CA GLY A 1 -5.27 8.58 -9.95
C GLY A 1 -5.29 8.47 -8.44
N ILE A 2 -4.20 7.98 -7.83
CA ILE A 2 -4.15 7.73 -6.36
C ILE A 2 -4.32 9.00 -5.53
N GLU A 3 -3.65 10.11 -5.89
CA GLU A 3 -3.76 11.39 -5.17
C GLU A 3 -5.20 11.92 -5.14
N ALA A 4 -5.85 12.00 -6.32
CA ALA A 4 -7.25 12.41 -6.42
C ALA A 4 -8.15 11.52 -5.56
N SER A 5 -7.90 10.20 -5.56
CA SER A 5 -8.69 9.27 -4.75
C SER A 5 -8.57 9.58 -3.26
N LEU A 6 -7.36 9.78 -2.74
CA LEU A 6 -7.14 9.99 -1.32
C LEU A 6 -7.56 11.40 -0.85
N ARG A 7 -7.65 12.37 -1.76
CA ARG A 7 -7.96 13.78 -1.46
C ARG A 7 -9.36 14.22 -1.93
N ARG A 8 -10.20 13.27 -2.33
CA ARG A 8 -11.53 13.54 -2.91
C ARG A 8 -12.56 14.11 -1.94
N ILE A 9 -12.28 14.06 -0.64
CA ILE A 9 -13.14 14.57 0.44
C ILE A 9 -12.31 15.46 1.37
N ALA A 10 -12.93 16.15 2.32
CA ALA A 10 -12.20 16.86 3.37
C ALA A 10 -11.19 15.92 4.06
N HIS A 11 -9.92 16.30 4.06
CA HIS A 11 -8.82 15.42 4.50
C HIS A 11 -7.75 16.22 5.25
N TYR A 12 -7.04 15.55 6.15
CA TYR A 12 -5.85 16.13 6.74
C TYR A 12 -4.72 16.13 5.71
N ASP A 13 -4.14 17.30 5.49
CA ASP A 13 -2.97 17.49 4.66
C ASP A 13 -1.74 17.75 5.55
N TYR A 14 -0.75 16.87 5.42
CA TYR A 14 0.44 16.89 6.25
C TYR A 14 1.31 18.14 6.03
N TRP A 15 1.39 18.63 4.80
CA TRP A 15 2.27 19.74 4.42
C TRP A 15 1.78 21.08 4.96
N THR A 16 0.46 21.29 4.96
CA THR A 16 -0.17 22.51 5.50
C THR A 16 -0.59 22.39 6.97
N ASP A 17 -0.40 21.22 7.60
CA ASP A 17 -0.89 20.86 8.94
C ASP A 17 -2.33 21.33 9.21
N SER A 18 -3.21 21.07 8.23
CA SER A 18 -4.59 21.54 8.25
C SER A 18 -5.56 20.55 7.61
N ILE A 19 -6.85 20.72 7.87
CA ILE A 19 -7.88 20.04 7.09
C ILE A 19 -8.11 20.83 5.81
N ARG A 20 -7.87 20.19 4.67
CA ARG A 20 -8.16 20.75 3.36
C ARG A 20 -9.47 20.23 2.82
N LYS A 21 -10.04 21.01 1.91
CA LYS A 21 -11.22 20.66 1.10
C LYS A 21 -10.90 19.50 0.17
N SER A 22 -11.92 19.05 -0.55
CA SER A 22 -11.70 18.15 -1.67
C SER A 22 -10.79 18.80 -2.71
N ILE A 23 -9.86 18.02 -3.26
CA ILE A 23 -9.01 18.47 -4.35
C ILE A 23 -9.81 18.86 -5.60
N LEU A 24 -11.05 18.37 -5.75
CA LEU A 24 -11.97 18.81 -6.81
C LEU A 24 -12.19 20.33 -6.78
N ILE A 25 -12.33 20.91 -5.59
CA ILE A 25 -12.54 22.35 -5.40
C ILE A 25 -11.24 23.10 -5.68
N ASP A 26 -10.12 22.63 -5.13
CA ASP A 26 -8.82 23.28 -5.29
C ASP A 26 -8.35 23.28 -6.75
N ALA A 27 -8.63 22.19 -7.49
CA ALA A 27 -8.32 22.07 -8.91
C ALA A 27 -9.29 22.83 -9.82
N LYS A 28 -10.43 23.31 -9.30
CA LYS A 28 -11.52 23.92 -10.07
C LYS A 28 -12.00 23.05 -11.24
N ALA A 29 -11.98 21.73 -11.06
CA ALA A 29 -12.45 20.78 -12.05
C ALA A 29 -13.97 20.55 -11.90
N ASP A 30 -14.63 20.14 -12.98
CA ASP A 30 -16.05 19.80 -12.96
C ASP A 30 -16.30 18.44 -12.30
N PHE A 31 -15.43 17.47 -12.60
CA PHE A 31 -15.54 16.08 -12.15
C PHE A 31 -14.21 15.55 -11.62
N LEU A 32 -14.29 14.69 -10.61
CA LEU A 32 -13.16 13.90 -10.11
C LEU A 32 -13.52 12.42 -10.16
N LEU A 33 -12.74 11.64 -10.89
CA LEU A 33 -12.83 10.17 -10.88
C LEU A 33 -11.86 9.58 -9.87
N TYR A 34 -12.34 8.66 -9.04
CA TYR A 34 -11.55 8.01 -7.99
C TYR A 34 -11.56 6.49 -8.08
N GLY A 35 -10.63 5.88 -7.35
CA GLY A 35 -10.43 4.44 -7.35
C GLY A 35 -9.72 3.95 -8.61
N MET A 36 -10.00 2.71 -9.00
CA MET A 36 -9.60 2.13 -10.29
C MET A 36 -10.52 2.68 -11.38
N ALA A 37 -10.11 3.80 -11.96
CA ALA A 37 -10.98 4.67 -12.74
C ALA A 37 -10.94 4.39 -14.27
N GLU A 38 -10.37 3.27 -14.72
CA GLU A 38 -10.27 2.96 -16.16
C GLU A 38 -11.63 2.99 -16.84
N TYR A 39 -12.59 2.22 -16.33
CA TYR A 39 -13.93 2.14 -16.91
C TYR A 39 -14.81 3.36 -16.58
N SER A 40 -14.66 3.97 -15.41
CA SER A 40 -15.39 5.20 -15.10
C SER A 40 -14.94 6.38 -15.98
N THR A 41 -13.68 6.38 -16.41
CA THR A 41 -13.14 7.35 -17.38
C THR A 41 -13.76 7.14 -18.76
N LEU A 42 -13.85 5.89 -19.23
CA LEU A 42 -14.53 5.57 -20.49
C LEU A 42 -16.03 5.92 -20.43
N ALA A 43 -16.70 5.63 -19.32
CA ALA A 43 -18.11 5.96 -19.13
C ALA A 43 -18.34 7.48 -19.13
N LEU A 44 -17.47 8.25 -18.46
CA LEU A 44 -17.52 9.72 -18.50
C LEU A 44 -17.34 10.24 -19.92
N ALA A 45 -16.34 9.75 -20.66
CA ALA A 45 -16.13 10.12 -22.05
C ALA A 45 -17.38 9.83 -22.92
N GLY A 46 -18.03 8.69 -22.70
CA GLY A 46 -19.29 8.34 -23.37
C GLY A 46 -20.45 9.28 -23.03
N CYS A 47 -20.60 9.69 -21.76
CA CYS A 47 -21.59 10.69 -21.36
C CYS A 47 -21.34 12.03 -22.06
N LEU A 48 -20.09 12.51 -22.07
CA LEU A 48 -19.72 13.77 -22.71
C LEU A 48 -19.96 13.73 -24.22
N GLN A 49 -19.59 12.64 -24.90
CA GLN A 49 -19.84 12.46 -26.33
C GLN A 49 -21.34 12.53 -26.67
N LYS A 50 -22.19 11.95 -25.81
CA LYS A 50 -23.66 11.93 -25.97
C LYS A 50 -24.34 13.18 -25.42
N LYS A 51 -23.60 14.13 -24.85
CA LYS A 51 -24.13 15.28 -24.09
C LYS A 51 -25.12 14.88 -22.99
N ALA A 52 -24.89 13.72 -22.38
CA ALA A 52 -25.68 13.20 -21.26
C ALA A 52 -25.05 13.59 -19.91
N SER A 53 -25.85 13.67 -18.86
CA SER A 53 -25.34 13.97 -17.52
C SER A 53 -24.48 12.82 -16.98
N PRO A 54 -23.25 13.08 -16.49
CA PRO A 54 -22.41 12.08 -15.85
C PRO A 54 -22.63 11.97 -14.33
N GLU A 55 -23.56 12.75 -13.75
CA GLU A 55 -23.73 12.89 -12.30
C GLU A 55 -24.10 11.60 -11.57
N ASN A 56 -24.60 10.58 -12.28
CA ASN A 56 -24.93 9.26 -11.70
C ASN A 56 -23.84 8.21 -11.93
N LEU A 57 -22.70 8.56 -12.53
CA LEU A 57 -21.64 7.59 -12.80
C LEU A 57 -20.96 7.12 -11.50
N PRO A 58 -20.80 5.81 -11.27
CA PRO A 58 -20.03 5.30 -10.16
C PRO A 58 -18.57 5.79 -10.18
N GLY A 59 -17.99 6.00 -9.01
CA GLY A 59 -16.60 6.44 -8.86
C GLY A 59 -16.36 7.90 -9.27
N LEU A 60 -17.41 8.70 -9.41
CA LEU A 60 -17.35 10.12 -9.78
C LEU A 60 -17.74 11.00 -8.59
N CYS A 61 -17.01 12.11 -8.43
CA CYS A 61 -17.39 13.22 -7.56
C CYS A 61 -17.67 14.47 -8.40
N TYR A 62 -18.63 15.28 -7.94
CA TYR A 62 -19.00 16.55 -8.54
C TYR A 62 -19.51 17.54 -7.48
N LEU A 63 -19.73 18.80 -7.86
CA LEU A 63 -20.25 19.83 -6.95
C LEU A 63 -21.70 20.18 -7.31
N ALA A 64 -22.61 20.02 -6.37
CA ALA A 64 -24.03 20.33 -6.51
C ALA A 64 -24.46 21.49 -5.60
N ARG A 65 -25.59 22.14 -5.92
CA ARG A 65 -26.20 23.15 -5.05
C ARG A 65 -27.05 22.53 -3.95
N ASP A 66 -27.77 21.47 -4.31
CA ASP A 66 -28.68 20.74 -3.42
C ASP A 66 -28.14 19.35 -3.08
N VAL A 67 -28.61 18.79 -1.97
CA VAL A 67 -28.25 17.44 -1.53
C VAL A 67 -29.20 16.44 -2.21
N PRO A 68 -28.70 15.45 -2.97
CA PRO A 68 -29.53 14.38 -3.50
C PRO A 68 -30.22 13.61 -2.36
N GLU A 69 -31.49 13.25 -2.55
CA GLU A 69 -32.34 12.64 -1.50
C GLU A 69 -31.76 11.34 -0.92
N SER A 70 -31.09 10.54 -1.76
CA SER A 70 -30.48 9.27 -1.36
C SER A 70 -29.09 9.40 -0.73
N ALA A 71 -28.53 10.61 -0.66
CA ALA A 71 -27.18 10.85 -0.17
C ALA A 71 -27.10 10.84 1.36
N LEU A 72 -26.09 10.15 1.89
CA LEU A 72 -25.71 10.27 3.28
C LEU A 72 -25.00 11.62 3.49
N LEU A 73 -25.65 12.52 4.24
CA LEU A 73 -25.08 13.81 4.60
C LEU A 73 -23.98 13.66 5.66
N LEU A 74 -22.79 14.12 5.31
CA LEU A 74 -21.62 14.14 6.18
C LEU A 74 -21.49 15.50 6.89
N PRO A 75 -20.79 15.55 8.05
CA PRO A 75 -20.39 16.81 8.65
C PRO A 75 -19.71 17.75 7.64
N SER A 76 -20.11 19.02 7.64
CA SER A 76 -19.63 20.04 6.70
C SER A 76 -18.13 20.28 6.84
N PHE A 77 -17.50 20.88 5.81
CA PHE A 77 -16.10 21.29 5.85
C PHE A 77 -15.80 22.19 7.06
N TYR A 78 -16.69 23.14 7.38
CA TYR A 78 -16.54 24.04 8.52
C TYR A 78 -16.54 23.28 9.85
N GLU A 79 -17.43 22.30 10.02
CA GLU A 79 -17.47 21.47 11.24
C GLU A 79 -16.24 20.57 11.38
N VAL A 80 -15.77 19.97 10.28
CA VAL A 80 -14.62 19.05 10.33
C VAL A 80 -13.28 19.79 10.37
N GLY A 81 -13.25 21.05 9.90
CA GLY A 81 -12.10 21.94 9.98
C GLY A 81 -11.88 22.56 11.35
N ASP A 82 -12.87 22.50 12.26
CA ASP A 82 -12.74 22.98 13.63
C ASP A 82 -11.72 22.15 14.42
N LYS A 83 -10.54 22.75 14.66
CA LYS A 83 -9.46 22.14 15.43
C LYS A 83 -9.88 21.81 16.88
N LYS A 84 -10.87 22.50 17.43
CA LYS A 84 -11.41 22.25 18.78
C LYS A 84 -12.33 21.02 18.81
N ASN A 85 -12.98 20.67 17.69
CA ASN A 85 -13.92 19.56 17.60
C ASN A 85 -13.51 18.47 16.61
N LYS A 86 -12.40 17.80 16.90
CA LYS A 86 -11.88 16.69 16.08
C LYS A 86 -12.81 15.48 15.98
N LYS A 87 -13.83 15.36 16.84
CA LYS A 87 -14.82 14.26 16.79
C LYS A 87 -15.65 14.30 15.52
N LYS A 88 -15.99 15.49 15.01
CA LYS A 88 -16.73 15.65 13.75
C LYS A 88 -15.91 15.15 12.55
N PHE A 89 -14.62 15.49 12.51
CA PHE A 89 -13.69 14.94 11.52
C PHE A 89 -13.58 13.41 11.62
N SER A 90 -13.45 12.85 12.83
CA SER A 90 -13.45 11.39 13.03
C SER A 90 -14.73 10.73 12.51
N ARG A 91 -15.91 11.26 12.84
CA ARG A 91 -17.19 10.73 12.35
C ARG A 91 -17.26 10.73 10.83
N MET A 92 -16.98 11.88 10.20
CA MET A 92 -16.95 12.01 8.75
C MET A 92 -15.99 11.02 8.11
N PHE A 93 -14.78 10.88 8.66
CA PHE A 93 -13.81 9.91 8.17
C PHE A 93 -14.33 8.47 8.24
N MET A 94 -14.97 8.08 9.34
CA MET A 94 -15.51 6.72 9.49
C MET A 94 -16.60 6.43 8.47
N ASP A 95 -17.54 7.37 8.32
CA ASP A 95 -18.63 7.26 7.34
C ASP A 95 -18.05 7.16 5.92
N PHE A 96 -17.07 8.00 5.58
CA PHE A 96 -16.34 7.94 4.31
C PHE A 96 -15.60 6.62 4.11
N TYR A 97 -14.83 6.17 5.10
CA TYR A 97 -13.95 5.00 4.96
C TYR A 97 -14.77 3.72 4.75
N LEU A 98 -15.85 3.56 5.52
CA LEU A 98 -16.76 2.42 5.39
C LEU A 98 -17.54 2.43 4.06
N ASN A 99 -17.62 3.58 3.40
CA ASN A 99 -18.30 3.77 2.11
C ASN A 99 -17.37 3.57 0.88
N ASN A 100 -16.29 2.78 1.03
CA ASN A 100 -15.37 2.44 -0.07
C ASN A 100 -15.68 1.08 -0.74
N ASP A 101 -16.71 0.38 -0.29
CA ASP A 101 -17.14 -0.89 -0.89
C ASP A 101 -18.21 -0.65 -1.97
N PRO A 102 -18.02 -1.06 -3.23
CA PRO A 102 -18.96 -0.75 -4.31
C PRO A 102 -20.34 -1.39 -4.15
N ILE A 103 -20.47 -2.45 -3.34
CA ILE A 103 -21.77 -3.15 -3.15
C ILE A 103 -22.57 -2.46 -2.04
N THR A 104 -21.92 -2.02 -0.96
CA THR A 104 -22.62 -1.45 0.21
C THR A 104 -22.59 0.08 0.27
N ALA A 105 -21.79 0.73 -0.57
CA ALA A 105 -21.64 2.18 -0.56
C ALA A 105 -22.94 2.90 -0.97
N LYS A 106 -23.16 4.05 -0.34
CA LYS A 106 -24.20 5.02 -0.68
C LYS A 106 -23.56 6.25 -1.31
N MET A 107 -24.38 7.08 -1.94
CA MET A 107 -23.95 8.42 -2.31
C MET A 107 -23.62 9.21 -1.03
N LEU A 108 -22.54 9.98 -1.03
CA LEU A 108 -22.15 10.85 0.07
C LEU A 108 -22.31 12.31 -0.36
N ALA A 109 -22.76 13.15 0.56
CA ALA A 109 -22.81 14.60 0.38
C ALA A 109 -22.05 15.30 1.52
N GLN A 110 -21.12 16.18 1.20
CA GLN A 110 -20.44 17.02 2.19
C GLN A 110 -20.50 18.48 1.76
N GLN A 111 -21.08 19.34 2.59
CA GLN A 111 -21.06 20.78 2.34
C GLN A 111 -19.62 21.30 2.41
N GLN A 112 -19.15 21.91 1.32
CA GLN A 112 -17.87 22.59 1.25
C GLN A 112 -18.11 23.96 0.60
N ASP A 113 -17.87 25.03 1.35
CA ASP A 113 -18.30 26.39 1.01
C ASP A 113 -19.81 26.48 0.79
N ASN A 114 -20.24 27.05 -0.35
CA ASN A 114 -21.63 27.26 -0.73
C ASN A 114 -22.23 26.12 -1.57
N ARG A 115 -21.52 24.98 -1.70
CA ARG A 115 -21.94 23.83 -2.49
C ARG A 115 -21.75 22.53 -1.72
N PHE A 116 -22.33 21.46 -2.23
CA PHE A 116 -22.13 20.10 -1.74
C PHE A 116 -21.20 19.35 -2.67
N LEU A 117 -20.11 18.81 -2.11
CA LEU A 117 -19.36 17.74 -2.74
C LEU A 117 -20.23 16.48 -2.71
N ILE A 118 -20.64 16.02 -3.88
CA ILE A 118 -21.30 14.75 -4.07
C ILE A 118 -20.25 13.72 -4.47
N GLN A 119 -20.28 12.56 -3.83
CA GLN A 119 -19.46 11.41 -4.17
C GLN A 119 -20.38 10.22 -4.41
N ASN A 120 -20.42 9.74 -5.65
CA ASN A 120 -21.15 8.53 -6.01
C ASN A 120 -20.47 7.29 -5.42
N PRO A 121 -21.20 6.17 -5.23
CA PRO A 121 -20.60 4.89 -4.87
C PRO A 121 -19.40 4.53 -5.78
N PRO A 122 -18.37 3.83 -5.26
CA PRO A 122 -17.21 3.46 -6.08
C PRO A 122 -17.60 2.64 -7.32
N TRP A 123 -16.78 2.72 -8.37
CA TRP A 123 -16.89 1.78 -9.48
C TRP A 123 -16.69 0.34 -8.96
N PRO A 124 -17.42 -0.66 -9.50
CA PRO A 124 -17.21 -2.06 -9.13
C PRO A 124 -15.74 -2.48 -9.23
N ALA A 125 -15.33 -3.43 -8.38
CA ALA A 125 -14.01 -4.03 -8.53
C ALA A 125 -13.92 -4.70 -9.92
N PRO A 126 -12.84 -4.51 -10.68
CA PRO A 126 -12.75 -5.04 -12.04
C PRO A 126 -12.81 -6.55 -12.00
N SER A 127 -13.55 -7.12 -12.93
CA SER A 127 -13.56 -8.56 -13.21
C SER A 127 -12.22 -9.01 -13.79
N THR A 128 -12.00 -10.32 -13.82
CA THR A 128 -10.82 -10.92 -14.47
C THR A 128 -10.72 -10.52 -15.93
N ALA A 129 -11.83 -10.58 -16.69
CA ALA A 129 -11.84 -10.19 -18.10
C ALA A 129 -11.49 -8.71 -18.30
N GLU A 130 -12.01 -7.83 -17.44
CA GLU A 130 -11.70 -6.41 -17.48
C GLU A 130 -10.23 -6.12 -17.17
N LEU A 131 -9.64 -6.80 -16.17
CA LEU A 131 -8.21 -6.70 -15.88
C LEU A 131 -7.35 -7.24 -17.04
N ASP A 132 -7.76 -8.34 -17.64
CA ASP A 132 -7.06 -8.94 -18.78
C ASP A 132 -7.08 -8.00 -19.99
N GLN A 133 -8.22 -7.33 -20.24
CA GLN A 133 -8.32 -6.31 -21.29
C GLN A 133 -7.42 -5.11 -21.00
N ILE A 134 -7.44 -4.57 -19.77
CA ILE A 134 -6.60 -3.43 -19.38
C ILE A 134 -5.13 -3.77 -19.58
N HIS A 135 -4.69 -4.93 -19.10
CA HIS A 135 -3.28 -5.34 -19.18
C HIS A 135 -2.89 -5.91 -20.55
N GLY A 136 -3.85 -6.18 -21.42
CA GLY A 136 -3.66 -6.60 -22.81
C GLY A 136 -3.55 -5.45 -23.81
N LEU A 137 -3.70 -4.20 -23.35
CA LEU A 137 -3.46 -3.03 -24.19
C LEU A 137 -1.99 -2.96 -24.64
N ASP A 138 -1.76 -2.33 -25.79
CA ASP A 138 -0.43 -2.16 -26.38
C ASP A 138 0.35 -1.04 -25.67
N PHE A 139 0.79 -1.32 -24.44
CA PHE A 139 1.61 -0.38 -23.68
C PHE A 139 3.00 -0.26 -24.29
N GLU A 140 3.43 0.98 -24.51
CA GLU A 140 4.78 1.30 -24.98
C GLU A 140 5.89 0.72 -24.10
N ARG A 141 5.63 0.53 -22.79
CA ARG A 141 6.61 0.06 -21.80
C ARG A 141 7.90 0.89 -21.83
N GLU A 142 7.73 2.20 -22.05
CA GLU A 142 8.75 3.23 -21.91
C GLU A 142 8.22 4.41 -21.09
N VAL A 143 9.16 5.26 -20.68
CA VAL A 143 8.86 6.56 -20.09
C VAL A 143 8.23 7.44 -21.17
N HIS A 144 7.26 8.29 -20.79
CA HIS A 144 6.68 9.25 -21.72
C HIS A 144 7.79 10.16 -22.31
N PRO A 145 7.78 10.49 -23.62
CA PRO A 145 8.87 11.24 -24.26
C PRO A 145 9.21 12.58 -23.56
N LEU A 146 8.20 13.30 -23.06
CA LEU A 146 8.40 14.55 -22.31
C LEU A 146 9.17 14.37 -21.00
N ASP A 147 8.95 13.26 -20.29
CA ASP A 147 9.65 12.97 -19.04
C ASP A 147 11.07 12.47 -19.34
N SER A 148 11.23 11.67 -20.40
CA SER A 148 12.55 11.20 -20.84
C SER A 148 13.48 12.35 -21.25
N ALA A 149 12.93 13.46 -21.76
CA ALA A 149 13.71 14.66 -22.08
C ALA A 149 14.22 15.40 -20.84
N GLN A 150 13.59 15.21 -19.68
CA GLN A 150 13.97 15.84 -18.41
C GLN A 150 14.99 15.04 -17.60
N GLY A 151 15.28 13.81 -18.02
CA GLY A 151 16.29 12.95 -17.42
C GLY A 151 15.80 11.53 -17.17
N GLU A 152 16.60 10.79 -16.42
CA GLU A 152 16.34 9.37 -16.16
C GLU A 152 15.22 9.17 -15.13
N VAL A 153 14.16 8.47 -15.53
CA VAL A 153 13.09 8.03 -14.63
C VAL A 153 13.41 6.62 -14.11
N ARG A 154 14.16 6.56 -13.00
CA ARG A 154 14.61 5.30 -12.37
C ARG A 154 13.48 4.33 -12.01
N ALA A 155 12.26 4.83 -11.79
CA ALA A 155 11.10 3.97 -11.53
C ALA A 155 10.85 3.00 -12.71
N MET A 156 11.19 3.40 -13.93
CA MET A 156 11.02 2.56 -15.11
C MET A 156 11.89 1.29 -15.07
N GLU A 157 13.05 1.34 -14.43
CA GLU A 157 13.92 0.17 -14.29
C GLU A 157 13.26 -0.96 -13.49
N THR A 158 12.35 -0.61 -12.57
CA THR A 158 11.70 -1.59 -11.69
C THR A 158 10.39 -2.13 -12.27
N ILE A 159 9.63 -1.30 -12.98
CA ILE A 159 8.27 -1.65 -13.42
C ILE A 159 8.16 -2.17 -14.86
N ARG A 160 9.14 -1.86 -15.73
CA ARG A 160 9.07 -2.15 -17.18
C ARG A 160 8.75 -3.61 -17.53
N PHE A 161 9.37 -4.54 -16.81
CA PHE A 161 9.22 -5.97 -16.99
C PHE A 161 8.57 -6.63 -15.77
N ALA A 162 7.74 -5.88 -15.06
CA ALA A 162 6.92 -6.39 -13.96
C ALA A 162 5.55 -6.83 -14.48
N LEU A 163 5.04 -7.92 -13.93
CA LEU A 163 3.71 -8.45 -14.23
C LEU A 163 2.81 -8.27 -13.01
N THR A 164 1.82 -7.40 -13.14
CA THR A 164 0.79 -7.22 -12.12
C THR A 164 -0.22 -8.36 -12.22
N THR A 165 -0.34 -9.21 -11.21
CA THR A 165 -1.23 -10.39 -11.18
C THR A 165 -2.61 -10.09 -10.65
N HIS A 166 -2.73 -9.10 -9.76
CA HIS A 166 -4.00 -8.74 -9.12
C HIS A 166 -3.96 -7.30 -8.61
N ARG A 167 -5.15 -6.78 -8.28
CA ARG A 167 -5.36 -5.50 -7.59
C ARG A 167 -6.18 -5.71 -6.32
N GLY A 168 -6.10 -4.78 -5.37
CA GLY A 168 -6.72 -4.87 -4.05
C GLY A 168 -5.81 -5.49 -3.00
N CYS A 169 -6.21 -5.42 -1.72
CA CYS A 169 -5.40 -5.97 -0.63
C CYS A 169 -6.24 -6.38 0.59
N TYR A 170 -6.02 -7.59 1.10
CA TYR A 170 -6.65 -8.09 2.33
C TYR A 170 -6.09 -7.47 3.62
N GLY A 171 -4.91 -6.85 3.53
CA GLY A 171 -4.18 -6.37 4.70
C GLY A 171 -4.85 -5.20 5.38
N GLU A 172 -5.40 -4.26 4.60
CA GLU A 172 -6.07 -3.06 5.12
C GLU A 172 -5.22 -2.32 6.17
N CYS A 173 -3.88 -2.35 6.05
CA CYS A 173 -3.00 -1.74 7.05
C CYS A 173 -3.39 -0.27 7.25
N ASN A 174 -3.46 0.19 8.49
CA ASN A 174 -4.09 1.48 8.83
C ASN A 174 -3.38 2.69 8.19
N PHE A 175 -2.14 2.53 7.75
CA PHE A 175 -1.32 3.58 7.10
C PHE A 175 -1.31 3.49 5.56
N CYS A 176 -1.97 2.47 5.00
CA CYS A 176 -1.90 2.14 3.59
C CYS A 176 -3.09 2.70 2.80
N ALA A 177 -2.81 3.25 1.62
CA ALA A 177 -3.81 3.82 0.71
C ALA A 177 -4.59 2.77 -0.11
N ILE A 178 -4.08 1.54 -0.21
CA ILE A 178 -4.60 0.53 -1.15
C ILE A 178 -6.06 0.20 -0.87
N ALA A 179 -6.47 0.08 0.38
CA ALA A 179 -7.86 -0.21 0.73
C ALA A 179 -8.84 0.89 0.28
N VAL A 180 -8.40 2.15 0.25
CA VAL A 180 -9.22 3.30 -0.17
C VAL A 180 -9.20 3.50 -1.69
N HIS A 181 -8.10 3.11 -2.36
CA HIS A 181 -7.92 3.32 -3.79
C HIS A 181 -8.28 2.10 -4.65
N GLN A 182 -7.83 0.90 -4.28
CA GLN A 182 -8.12 -0.35 -5.00
C GLN A 182 -9.18 -1.21 -4.30
N GLY A 183 -9.51 -0.91 -3.04
CA GLY A 183 -10.48 -1.70 -2.28
C GLY A 183 -9.85 -2.86 -1.49
N ARG A 184 -10.71 -3.52 -0.71
CA ARG A 184 -10.37 -4.69 0.14
C ARG A 184 -10.69 -6.03 -0.50
N THR A 185 -11.30 -5.98 -1.69
CA THR A 185 -11.56 -7.13 -2.56
C THR A 185 -10.39 -7.26 -3.52
N VAL A 186 -9.85 -8.46 -3.66
CA VAL A 186 -8.75 -8.74 -4.57
C VAL A 186 -9.31 -9.30 -5.87
N SER A 187 -9.02 -8.60 -6.96
CA SER A 187 -9.37 -9.02 -8.32
C SER A 187 -8.12 -9.51 -9.03
N CYS A 188 -8.16 -10.74 -9.54
CA CYS A 188 -7.03 -11.39 -10.20
C CYS A 188 -7.21 -11.39 -11.72
N ARG A 189 -6.10 -11.24 -12.44
CA ARG A 189 -6.02 -11.53 -13.88
C ARG A 189 -6.09 -13.02 -14.13
N SER A 190 -6.42 -13.39 -15.36
CA SER A 190 -6.33 -14.80 -15.76
C SER A 190 -4.87 -15.22 -15.89
N ARG A 191 -4.65 -16.52 -15.72
CA ARG A 191 -3.36 -17.14 -15.96
C ARG A 191 -2.96 -16.97 -17.43
N GLU A 192 -3.92 -17.09 -18.33
CA GLU A 192 -3.75 -16.99 -19.77
C GLU A 192 -3.26 -15.59 -20.18
N SER A 193 -3.86 -14.52 -19.63
CA SER A 193 -3.42 -13.14 -19.84
C SER A 193 -1.99 -12.91 -19.33
N LEU A 194 -1.67 -13.42 -18.14
CA LEU A 194 -0.33 -13.28 -17.56
C LEU A 194 0.75 -14.01 -18.37
N ILE A 195 0.44 -15.20 -18.88
CA ILE A 195 1.35 -15.95 -19.76
C ILE A 195 1.52 -15.24 -21.11
N ALA A 196 0.44 -14.70 -21.68
CA ALA A 196 0.48 -13.95 -22.93
C ALA A 196 1.36 -12.70 -22.80
N GLU A 197 1.15 -11.89 -21.75
CA GLU A 197 1.98 -10.72 -21.48
C GLU A 197 3.44 -11.10 -21.23
N ALA A 198 3.70 -12.16 -20.44
CA ALA A 198 5.06 -12.64 -20.19
C ALA A 198 5.79 -13.03 -21.48
N LYS A 199 5.09 -13.65 -22.45
CA LYS A 199 5.64 -13.98 -23.78
C LYS A 199 5.92 -12.71 -24.57
N GLU A 200 5.03 -11.73 -24.55
CA GLU A 200 5.23 -10.46 -25.26
C GLU A 200 6.45 -9.70 -24.73
N LEU A 201 6.63 -9.66 -23.40
CA LEU A 201 7.81 -9.08 -22.78
C LEU A 201 9.12 -9.68 -23.31
N THR A 202 9.14 -10.96 -23.72
CA THR A 202 10.35 -11.59 -24.27
C THR A 202 10.78 -11.04 -25.62
N ARG A 203 9.87 -10.38 -26.35
CA ARG A 203 10.12 -9.79 -27.67
C ARG A 203 10.67 -8.37 -27.57
N HIS A 204 10.52 -7.73 -26.41
CA HIS A 204 10.95 -6.36 -26.21
C HIS A 204 12.50 -6.24 -26.31
N PRO A 205 13.07 -5.32 -27.11
CA PRO A 205 14.51 -5.25 -27.36
C PRO A 205 15.38 -5.10 -26.10
N LYS A 206 14.88 -4.39 -25.09
CA LYS A 206 15.56 -4.21 -23.80
C LYS A 206 15.40 -5.39 -22.82
N PHE A 207 14.65 -6.43 -23.17
CA PHE A 207 14.39 -7.54 -22.25
C PHE A 207 15.60 -8.46 -22.12
N LYS A 208 16.13 -8.56 -20.91
CA LYS A 208 17.32 -9.38 -20.60
C LYS A 208 16.95 -10.72 -19.96
N GLY A 209 15.73 -11.23 -20.18
CA GLY A 209 15.33 -12.53 -19.65
C GLY A 209 14.91 -12.53 -18.17
N THR A 210 14.66 -11.38 -17.56
CA THR A 210 14.23 -11.29 -16.15
C THR A 210 12.90 -10.57 -16.07
N ILE A 211 11.88 -11.25 -15.54
CA ILE A 211 10.67 -10.60 -15.04
C ILE A 211 11.01 -10.00 -13.68
N SER A 212 10.95 -8.67 -13.58
CA SER A 212 11.44 -7.91 -12.42
C SER A 212 10.57 -8.05 -11.18
N ASP A 213 9.28 -8.31 -11.38
CA ASP A 213 8.33 -8.66 -10.34
C ASP A 213 7.15 -9.45 -10.92
N LEU A 214 6.60 -10.39 -10.16
CA LEU A 214 5.33 -11.06 -10.45
C LEU A 214 4.48 -10.99 -9.18
N GLY A 215 3.53 -10.05 -9.14
CA GLY A 215 2.80 -9.77 -7.91
C GLY A 215 1.77 -8.67 -8.07
N GLY A 216 1.44 -8.03 -6.95
CA GLY A 216 0.52 -6.91 -6.90
C GLY A 216 0.86 -6.08 -5.66
N PRO A 217 -0.11 -5.36 -5.07
CA PRO A 217 0.08 -4.66 -3.80
C PRO A 217 0.78 -5.49 -2.71
N THR A 218 0.51 -6.79 -2.69
CA THR A 218 1.24 -7.80 -1.93
C THR A 218 1.30 -9.04 -2.80
N ALA A 219 2.48 -9.60 -3.04
CA ALA A 219 2.64 -10.61 -4.10
C ALA A 219 1.75 -11.85 -3.89
N ASN A 220 1.57 -12.31 -2.65
CA ASN A 220 0.95 -13.60 -2.34
C ASN A 220 -0.57 -13.56 -2.07
N MET A 221 -1.31 -12.76 -2.83
CA MET A 221 -2.78 -12.67 -2.74
C MET A 221 -3.51 -13.17 -4.00
N TYR A 222 -2.79 -13.79 -4.94
CA TYR A 222 -3.34 -14.24 -6.22
C TYR A 222 -4.10 -15.58 -6.13
N GLY A 223 -5.27 -15.66 -6.76
CA GLY A 223 -5.94 -16.91 -7.10
C GLY A 223 -7.00 -17.41 -6.11
N PHE A 224 -7.37 -16.62 -5.11
CA PHE A 224 -8.43 -16.95 -4.16
C PHE A 224 -9.11 -15.68 -3.66
N GLU A 225 -10.40 -15.75 -3.31
CA GLU A 225 -11.16 -14.66 -2.71
C GLU A 225 -12.31 -15.21 -1.83
N CYS A 226 -12.75 -14.44 -0.84
CA CYS A 226 -13.91 -14.70 0.01
C CYS A 226 -15.21 -14.44 -0.75
N GLU A 227 -16.03 -15.49 -0.90
CA GLU A 227 -17.34 -15.44 -1.59
C GLU A 227 -18.30 -14.37 -1.03
N LYS A 228 -18.27 -14.15 0.30
CA LYS A 228 -19.07 -13.07 0.93
C LYS A 228 -18.71 -11.70 0.36
N LYS A 229 -17.42 -11.44 0.08
CA LYS A 229 -16.98 -10.16 -0.48
C LYS A 229 -17.48 -9.94 -1.89
N LEU A 230 -17.54 -11.00 -2.68
CA LEU A 230 -18.00 -10.95 -4.06
C LEU A 230 -19.52 -10.73 -4.16
N THR A 231 -20.29 -11.28 -3.22
CA THR A 231 -21.77 -11.27 -3.29
C THR A 231 -22.44 -10.22 -2.42
N LYS A 232 -21.85 -9.90 -1.25
CA LYS A 232 -22.46 -9.05 -0.20
C LYS A 232 -21.53 -7.92 0.24
N GLY A 233 -20.52 -7.58 -0.55
CA GLY A 233 -19.50 -6.59 -0.22
C GLY A 233 -18.61 -7.01 0.95
N THR A 234 -17.73 -6.12 1.35
CA THR A 234 -16.75 -6.35 2.43
C THR A 234 -17.38 -6.28 3.83
N CYS A 235 -16.73 -6.82 4.86
CA CYS A 235 -17.26 -6.81 6.22
C CYS A 235 -17.13 -5.41 6.84
N ALA A 236 -18.19 -4.88 7.47
CA ALA A 236 -18.17 -3.56 8.08
C ALA A 236 -17.21 -3.47 9.29
N THR A 237 -17.18 -4.51 10.14
CA THR A 237 -16.46 -4.49 11.42
C THR A 237 -15.32 -5.51 11.52
N LYS A 238 -15.26 -6.50 10.61
CA LYS A 238 -14.25 -7.56 10.62
C LYS A 238 -13.24 -7.33 9.51
N ARG A 239 -11.96 -7.44 9.85
CA ARG A 239 -10.84 -7.33 8.88
C ARG A 239 -10.33 -8.72 8.53
N CYS A 240 -9.80 -8.89 7.33
CA CYS A 240 -9.43 -10.22 6.82
C CYS A 240 -8.20 -10.82 7.52
N LEU A 241 -7.22 -10.00 7.88
CA LEU A 241 -5.91 -10.46 8.39
C LEU A 241 -5.53 -9.90 9.77
N PHE A 242 -6.41 -9.13 10.43
CA PHE A 242 -6.14 -8.50 11.73
C PHE A 242 -7.40 -8.49 12.61
N PRO A 243 -7.31 -8.75 13.94
CA PRO A 243 -6.11 -9.07 14.72
C PRO A 243 -5.57 -10.49 14.46
N SER A 244 -6.38 -11.36 13.88
CA SER A 244 -6.00 -12.68 13.40
C SER A 244 -6.60 -12.91 12.02
N ILE A 245 -6.09 -13.93 11.31
CA ILE A 245 -6.58 -14.29 9.99
C ILE A 245 -8.02 -14.81 10.11
N CYS A 246 -8.90 -14.29 9.26
CA CYS A 246 -10.30 -14.69 9.20
C CYS A 246 -10.40 -16.18 8.80
N PRO A 247 -11.10 -17.03 9.58
CA PRO A 247 -11.20 -18.46 9.31
C PRO A 247 -12.02 -18.78 8.06
N LYS A 248 -12.79 -17.81 7.53
CA LYS A 248 -13.53 -17.94 6.28
C LYS A 248 -12.72 -17.53 5.05
N MET A 249 -11.48 -17.07 5.21
CA MET A 249 -10.62 -16.74 4.08
C MET A 249 -10.03 -18.02 3.48
N PRO A 250 -10.31 -18.36 2.21
CA PRO A 250 -9.83 -19.60 1.60
C PRO A 250 -8.41 -19.41 1.08
N ILE A 251 -7.45 -19.15 1.97
CA ILE A 251 -6.05 -18.91 1.59
C ILE A 251 -5.49 -20.19 0.95
N ASP A 252 -5.06 -20.07 -0.31
CA ASP A 252 -4.44 -21.16 -1.08
C ASP A 252 -3.41 -20.60 -2.06
N HIS A 253 -2.12 -20.86 -1.84
CA HIS A 253 -1.05 -20.40 -2.73
C HIS A 253 -0.82 -21.31 -3.94
N GLY A 254 -1.57 -22.40 -4.09
CA GLY A 254 -1.47 -23.36 -5.21
C GLY A 254 -1.55 -22.72 -6.61
N PRO A 255 -2.53 -21.84 -6.89
CA PRO A 255 -2.64 -21.13 -8.17
C PRO A 255 -1.39 -20.30 -8.48
N GLN A 256 -0.83 -19.62 -7.48
CA GLN A 256 0.36 -18.80 -7.67
C GLN A 256 1.63 -19.63 -7.89
N ILE A 257 1.80 -20.76 -7.19
CA ILE A 257 2.90 -21.70 -7.46
C ILE A 257 2.85 -22.16 -8.92
N THR A 258 1.66 -22.51 -9.40
CA THR A 258 1.45 -22.97 -10.79
C THR A 258 1.85 -21.89 -11.78
N LEU A 259 1.34 -20.67 -11.61
CA LEU A 259 1.67 -19.51 -12.44
C LEU A 259 3.18 -19.22 -12.48
N LEU A 260 3.84 -19.17 -11.32
CA LEU A 260 5.28 -18.94 -11.20
C LEU A 260 6.10 -19.96 -11.99
N ARG A 261 5.73 -21.24 -11.88
CA ARG A 261 6.39 -22.35 -12.58
C ARG A 261 6.19 -22.29 -14.09
N GLU A 262 4.99 -21.96 -14.54
CA GLU A 262 4.66 -21.85 -15.96
C GLU A 262 5.40 -20.67 -16.61
N ILE A 263 5.36 -19.48 -16.01
CA ILE A 263 6.07 -18.31 -16.54
C ILE A 263 7.58 -18.56 -16.62
N ARG A 264 8.17 -19.20 -15.60
CA ARG A 264 9.59 -19.55 -15.60
C ARG A 264 9.99 -20.46 -16.76
N LYS A 265 9.07 -21.27 -17.30
CA LYS A 265 9.34 -22.19 -18.42
C LYS A 265 9.23 -21.53 -19.80
N ILE A 266 8.78 -20.28 -19.89
CA ILE A 266 8.65 -19.56 -21.16
C ILE A 266 10.04 -19.32 -21.76
N LYS A 267 10.23 -19.70 -23.04
CA LYS A 267 11.48 -19.46 -23.78
C LYS A 267 11.85 -17.97 -23.75
N GLY A 268 13.10 -17.67 -23.42
CA GLY A 268 13.59 -16.30 -23.27
C GLY A 268 13.55 -15.79 -21.82
N ILE A 269 12.72 -16.38 -20.95
CA ILE A 269 12.72 -16.07 -19.52
C ILE A 269 13.76 -16.93 -18.80
N ARG A 270 14.74 -16.26 -18.19
CA ARG A 270 15.81 -16.86 -17.37
C ARG A 270 15.47 -16.82 -15.88
N LYS A 271 14.75 -15.77 -15.44
CA LYS A 271 14.39 -15.56 -14.04
C LYS A 271 13.04 -14.86 -13.92
N VAL A 272 12.24 -15.30 -12.95
CA VAL A 272 11.05 -14.60 -12.49
C VAL A 272 11.27 -14.23 -11.05
N VAL A 273 11.23 -12.94 -10.73
CA VAL A 273 11.46 -12.43 -9.37
C VAL A 273 10.13 -12.11 -8.71
N VAL A 274 10.00 -12.38 -7.42
CA VAL A 274 8.96 -11.81 -6.57
C VAL A 274 9.61 -10.73 -5.72
N ALA A 275 9.56 -9.49 -6.21
CA ALA A 275 10.17 -8.31 -5.61
C ALA A 275 9.18 -7.52 -4.74
N SER A 276 7.87 -7.70 -4.97
CA SER A 276 6.82 -7.20 -4.09
C SER A 276 6.85 -7.88 -2.72
N GLY A 277 6.40 -7.16 -1.70
CA GLY A 277 6.33 -7.70 -0.34
C GLY A 277 5.35 -8.88 -0.23
N ILE A 278 5.68 -9.84 0.63
CA ILE A 278 4.81 -10.98 0.94
C ILE A 278 4.27 -10.92 2.37
N ARG A 279 3.07 -11.45 2.57
CA ARG A 279 2.44 -11.65 3.88
C ARG A 279 2.77 -13.03 4.41
N TYR A 280 3.76 -13.08 5.30
CA TYR A 280 4.25 -14.30 5.92
C TYR A 280 3.19 -15.02 6.77
N ASP A 281 2.29 -14.27 7.40
CA ASP A 281 1.16 -14.79 8.16
C ASP A 281 0.18 -15.56 7.27
N MET A 282 -0.04 -15.14 6.03
CA MET A 282 -0.84 -15.89 5.06
C MET A 282 -0.17 -17.21 4.66
N ILE A 283 1.16 -17.20 4.49
CA ILE A 283 1.95 -18.40 4.19
C ILE A 283 1.82 -19.42 5.34
N LEU A 284 1.88 -18.96 6.58
CA LEU A 284 1.74 -19.82 7.76
C LEU A 284 0.29 -20.32 7.95
N ALA A 285 -0.71 -19.55 7.50
CA ALA A 285 -2.10 -19.94 7.58
C ALA A 285 -2.53 -20.94 6.48
N ASP A 286 -1.85 -20.95 5.34
CA ASP A 286 -2.11 -21.91 4.27
C ASP A 286 -1.54 -23.29 4.61
N ARG A 287 -2.43 -24.14 5.14
CA ARG A 287 -2.11 -25.52 5.53
C ARG A 287 -1.82 -26.45 4.35
N LYS A 288 -2.25 -26.10 3.14
CA LYS A 288 -2.15 -26.97 1.95
C LYS A 288 -0.88 -26.67 1.17
N ASN A 289 -0.65 -25.39 0.85
CA ASN A 289 0.37 -24.96 -0.09
C ASN A 289 1.35 -23.93 0.48
N GLY A 290 1.19 -23.47 1.72
CA GLY A 290 2.04 -22.41 2.31
C GLY A 290 3.53 -22.75 2.33
N LEU A 291 3.89 -23.92 2.88
CA LEU A 291 5.29 -24.35 2.91
C LEU A 291 5.86 -24.60 1.50
N ARG A 292 5.04 -25.18 0.60
CA ARG A 292 5.41 -25.40 -0.80
C ARG A 292 5.65 -24.10 -1.54
N TYR A 293 4.82 -23.08 -1.27
CA TYR A 293 4.98 -21.75 -1.83
C TYR A 293 6.29 -21.11 -1.35
N LEU A 294 6.58 -21.18 -0.04
CA LEU A 294 7.83 -20.65 0.49
C LEU A 294 9.05 -21.37 -0.12
N GLU A 295 9.01 -22.69 -0.27
CA GLU A 295 10.08 -23.47 -0.90
C GLU A 295 10.28 -23.08 -2.38
N GLU A 296 9.20 -22.88 -3.14
CA GLU A 296 9.25 -22.39 -4.54
C GLU A 296 9.91 -21.00 -4.59
N ILE A 297 9.47 -20.07 -3.74
CA ILE A 297 10.00 -18.70 -3.67
C ILE A 297 11.50 -18.70 -3.34
N VAL A 298 11.89 -19.45 -2.30
CA VAL A 298 13.29 -19.59 -1.86
C VAL A 298 14.18 -20.11 -2.98
N ARG A 299 13.77 -21.19 -3.64
CA ARG A 299 14.60 -21.83 -4.66
C ARG A 299 14.72 -21.02 -5.94
N HIS A 300 13.67 -20.30 -6.33
CA HIS A 300 13.55 -19.86 -7.71
C HIS A 300 13.24 -18.37 -7.89
N HIS A 301 12.61 -17.71 -6.93
CA HIS A 301 12.02 -16.38 -7.18
C HIS A 301 12.60 -15.23 -6.37
N ILE A 302 13.65 -15.49 -5.59
CA ILE A 302 14.41 -14.46 -4.89
C ILE A 302 15.71 -14.14 -5.65
N SER A 303 16.02 -12.86 -5.76
CA SER A 303 17.28 -12.32 -6.28
C SER A 303 18.09 -11.73 -5.13
N GLY A 304 18.56 -12.61 -4.24
CA GLY A 304 19.38 -12.27 -3.07
C GLY A 304 18.59 -11.86 -1.82
N GLN A 305 17.55 -11.03 -1.96
CA GLN A 305 16.77 -10.54 -0.80
C GLN A 305 15.27 -10.79 -0.96
N LEU A 306 14.62 -11.21 0.12
CA LEU A 306 13.17 -11.28 0.23
C LEU A 306 12.67 -10.17 1.15
N LYS A 307 11.70 -9.41 0.66
CA LYS A 307 11.14 -8.26 1.36
C LYS A 307 9.91 -8.67 2.18
N ILE A 308 9.92 -8.31 3.45
CA ILE A 308 8.79 -8.47 4.35
C ILE A 308 8.56 -7.22 5.18
N ALA A 309 7.31 -6.99 5.55
CA ALA A 309 6.87 -5.77 6.22
C ALA A 309 6.29 -6.10 7.61
N PRO A 310 7.15 -6.30 8.63
CA PRO A 310 6.69 -6.37 10.01
C PRO A 310 6.30 -5.00 10.57
N GLU A 311 6.92 -3.93 10.04
CA GLU A 311 6.72 -2.50 10.40
C GLU A 311 7.12 -2.10 11.82
N HIS A 312 6.81 -2.93 12.82
CA HIS A 312 7.21 -2.76 14.21
C HIS A 312 7.29 -4.13 14.94
N CYS A 313 7.60 -4.14 16.23
CA CYS A 313 7.63 -5.36 17.07
C CYS A 313 6.86 -5.22 18.39
N VAL A 314 6.16 -4.11 18.61
CA VAL A 314 5.49 -3.80 19.88
C VAL A 314 3.99 -3.86 19.61
N ASP A 315 3.28 -4.72 20.35
CA ASP A 315 1.89 -5.06 20.05
C ASP A 315 0.94 -3.85 20.07
N SER A 316 1.14 -2.90 21.00
CA SER A 316 0.33 -1.68 21.05
C SER A 316 0.52 -0.79 19.81
N VAL A 317 1.75 -0.70 19.27
CA VAL A 317 2.05 0.03 18.03
C VAL A 317 1.50 -0.73 16.82
N LEU A 318 1.71 -2.05 16.78
CA LEU A 318 1.20 -2.92 15.72
C LEU A 318 -0.34 -2.92 15.65
N ALA A 319 -1.02 -2.83 16.79
CA ALA A 319 -2.47 -2.66 16.84
C ALA A 319 -2.92 -1.32 16.21
N CYS A 320 -2.20 -0.21 16.48
CA CYS A 320 -2.44 1.07 15.82
C CYS A 320 -2.17 1.00 14.30
N MET A 321 -1.23 0.15 13.87
CA MET A 321 -0.94 -0.10 12.45
C MET A 321 -1.94 -1.07 11.78
N GLY A 322 -2.72 -1.83 12.55
CA GLY A 322 -3.56 -2.92 12.05
C GLY A 322 -2.75 -4.11 11.55
N LYS A 323 -1.69 -4.48 12.28
CA LYS A 323 -0.73 -5.54 11.95
C LYS A 323 -0.66 -6.58 13.08
N PRO A 324 -0.50 -7.87 12.77
CA PRO A 324 -0.36 -8.91 13.80
C PRO A 324 0.99 -8.80 14.52
N GLY A 325 1.10 -9.45 15.68
CA GLY A 325 2.31 -9.50 16.51
C GLY A 325 3.48 -10.27 15.86
N THR A 326 4.59 -10.40 16.61
CA THR A 326 5.86 -10.90 16.06
C THR A 326 5.96 -12.42 15.97
N LYS A 327 5.02 -13.19 16.52
CA LYS A 327 5.09 -14.67 16.57
C LYS A 327 5.25 -15.27 15.17
N ASP A 328 4.40 -14.85 14.24
CA ASP A 328 4.40 -15.34 12.86
C ASP A 328 5.67 -14.91 12.11
N LEU A 329 6.20 -13.71 12.41
CA LEU A 329 7.45 -13.22 11.84
C LEU A 329 8.63 -14.14 12.22
N LEU A 330 8.73 -14.49 13.50
CA LEU A 330 9.83 -15.34 13.98
C LEU A 330 9.75 -16.75 13.39
N ARG A 331 8.55 -17.33 13.34
CA ARG A 331 8.33 -18.65 12.74
C ARG A 331 8.64 -18.65 11.25
N PHE A 332 8.18 -17.63 10.53
CA PHE A 332 8.50 -17.46 9.11
C PHE A 332 10.00 -17.34 8.88
N ARG A 333 10.69 -16.51 9.68
CA ARG A 333 12.15 -16.31 9.58
C ARG A 333 12.91 -17.63 9.74
N GLU A 334 12.53 -18.44 10.73
CA GLU A 334 13.12 -19.76 10.96
C GLU A 334 12.95 -20.68 9.74
N LEU A 335 11.72 -20.79 9.22
CA LEU A 335 11.42 -21.59 8.02
C LEU A 335 12.19 -21.11 6.79
N PHE A 336 12.22 -19.78 6.58
CA PHE A 336 12.95 -19.17 5.46
C PHE A 336 14.43 -19.55 5.49
N PHE A 337 15.13 -19.31 6.60
CA PHE A 337 16.56 -19.61 6.68
C PHE A 337 16.86 -21.11 6.64
N THR A 338 15.96 -21.94 7.16
CA THR A 338 16.07 -23.41 7.05
C THR A 338 16.01 -23.85 5.58
N LEU A 339 15.04 -23.34 4.82
CA LEU A 339 14.89 -23.66 3.40
C LEU A 339 16.02 -23.07 2.56
N THR A 340 16.46 -21.86 2.85
CA THR A 340 17.61 -21.21 2.18
C THR A 340 18.88 -22.02 2.40
N ALA A 341 19.15 -22.48 3.62
CA ALA A 341 20.29 -23.34 3.94
C ALA A 341 20.19 -24.70 3.23
N LYS A 342 19.02 -25.34 3.26
CA LYS A 342 18.76 -26.60 2.54
C LYS A 342 18.96 -26.47 1.02
N ALA A 343 18.67 -25.30 0.46
CA ALA A 343 18.89 -25.00 -0.95
C ALA A 343 20.35 -24.61 -1.28
N GLY A 344 21.23 -24.47 -0.29
CA GLY A 344 22.61 -24.02 -0.48
C GLY A 344 22.74 -22.57 -0.96
N LEU A 345 21.69 -21.74 -0.74
CA LEU A 345 21.64 -20.37 -1.23
C LEU A 345 22.08 -19.37 -0.15
N LYS A 346 22.64 -18.23 -0.57
CA LYS A 346 22.94 -17.09 0.30
C LYS A 346 21.88 -16.02 0.09
N GLN A 347 20.83 -16.06 0.90
CA GLN A 347 19.71 -15.12 0.82
C GLN A 347 19.45 -14.45 2.16
N PHE A 348 18.86 -13.27 2.12
CA PHE A 348 18.61 -12.44 3.30
C PHE A 348 17.19 -11.91 3.31
N LEU A 349 16.70 -11.58 4.50
CA LEU A 349 15.43 -10.88 4.69
C LEU A 349 15.69 -9.38 4.82
N THR A 350 14.92 -8.59 4.07
CA THR A 350 14.85 -7.14 4.20
C THR A 350 13.53 -6.79 4.88
N TYR A 351 13.62 -6.05 5.98
CA TYR A 351 12.47 -5.67 6.81
C TYR A 351 12.10 -4.21 6.56
N TYR A 352 10.86 -3.97 6.15
CA TYR A 352 10.28 -2.63 6.19
C TYR A 352 9.88 -2.28 7.62
N ILE A 353 10.37 -1.14 8.09
CA ILE A 353 10.18 -0.64 9.43
C ILE A 353 9.73 0.82 9.35
N ILE A 354 8.72 1.15 10.15
CA ILE A 354 8.16 2.49 10.23
C ILE A 354 8.46 3.08 11.61
N ALA A 355 9.17 4.20 11.63
CA ALA A 355 9.39 5.03 12.82
C ALA A 355 8.33 6.13 12.91
N ALA A 356 8.08 6.65 14.11
CA ALA A 356 7.19 7.78 14.37
C ALA A 356 5.74 7.61 13.88
N HIS A 357 5.27 6.36 13.82
CA HIS A 357 3.85 6.06 13.60
C HIS A 357 3.00 6.46 14.82
N PRO A 358 1.74 6.90 14.67
CA PRO A 358 0.84 7.16 15.79
C PRO A 358 0.74 5.97 16.77
N GLY A 359 0.99 6.25 18.04
CA GLY A 359 1.09 5.25 19.11
C GLY A 359 2.53 4.85 19.42
N CYS A 360 3.50 5.17 18.57
CA CYS A 360 4.92 4.87 18.77
C CYS A 360 5.66 6.00 19.50
N ARG A 361 6.26 5.67 20.64
CA ARG A 361 7.16 6.53 21.42
C ARG A 361 8.61 6.11 21.24
N LEU A 362 9.53 6.96 21.66
CA LEU A 362 10.97 6.64 21.64
C LEU A 362 11.32 5.35 22.40
N ARG A 363 10.60 5.02 23.49
CA ARG A 363 10.78 3.75 24.21
C ARG A 363 10.43 2.53 23.35
N ASP A 364 9.42 2.63 22.50
CA ASP A 364 8.98 1.54 21.64
C ASP A 364 10.01 1.30 20.52
N MET A 365 10.65 2.36 20.03
CA MET A 365 11.80 2.27 19.12
C MET A 365 13.04 1.66 19.78
N ARG A 366 13.26 1.86 21.09
CA ARG A 366 14.33 1.16 21.83
C ARG A 366 14.04 -0.33 21.93
N GLU A 367 12.79 -0.71 22.17
CA GLU A 367 12.39 -2.12 22.16
C GLU A 367 12.53 -2.74 20.75
N LEU A 368 12.16 -2.00 19.71
CA LEU A 368 12.38 -2.41 18.33
C LEU A 368 13.86 -2.62 18.00
N LYS A 369 14.75 -1.75 18.51
CA LYS A 369 16.20 -1.94 18.37
C LYS A 369 16.67 -3.23 19.05
N LYS A 370 16.22 -3.49 20.28
CA LYS A 370 16.56 -4.73 21.01
C LYS A 370 16.06 -5.96 20.27
N PHE A 371 14.81 -5.93 19.79
CA PHE A 371 14.22 -7.00 19.00
C PHE A 371 14.97 -7.24 17.68
N ALA A 372 15.31 -6.18 16.95
CA ALA A 372 16.09 -6.29 15.72
C ALA A 372 17.44 -6.98 15.95
N PHE A 373 18.16 -6.59 17.00
CA PHE A 373 19.45 -7.21 17.36
C PHE A 373 19.30 -8.67 17.80
N ARG A 374 18.36 -8.94 18.72
CA ARG A 374 18.20 -10.26 19.34
C ARG A 374 17.56 -11.28 18.40
N ASN A 375 16.50 -10.87 17.69
CA ASN A 375 15.61 -11.77 16.96
C ASN A 375 15.82 -11.70 15.45
N LEU A 376 15.94 -10.51 14.87
CA LEU A 376 16.12 -10.38 13.42
C LEU A 376 17.57 -10.61 12.98
N LYS A 377 18.53 -10.45 13.91
CA LYS A 377 19.98 -10.55 13.70
C LYS A 377 20.51 -9.55 12.66
N LEU A 378 19.77 -8.48 12.45
CA LEU A 378 20.03 -7.43 11.46
C LEU A 378 19.46 -6.13 12.00
N LEU A 379 20.23 -5.04 11.92
CA LEU A 379 19.68 -3.69 12.04
C LEU A 379 19.14 -3.25 10.68
N PRO A 380 17.83 -2.98 10.56
CA PRO A 380 17.22 -2.53 9.32
C PRO A 380 17.89 -1.25 8.81
N ARG A 381 18.40 -1.28 7.56
CA ARG A 381 18.99 -0.09 6.92
C ARG A 381 17.93 0.87 6.40
N GLN A 382 16.75 0.35 6.08
CA GLN A 382 15.61 1.12 5.54
C GLN A 382 14.59 1.31 6.65
N VAL A 383 14.70 2.43 7.36
CA VAL A 383 13.70 2.88 8.32
C VAL A 383 13.00 4.09 7.74
N GLN A 384 11.71 3.94 7.47
CA GLN A 384 10.88 5.02 6.95
C GLN A 384 10.24 5.77 8.12
N ILE A 385 10.28 7.09 8.10
CA ILE A 385 9.45 7.88 9.00
C ILE A 385 8.03 7.89 8.44
N PHE A 386 7.06 7.51 9.29
CA PHE A 386 5.65 7.58 8.94
C PHE A 386 5.31 8.98 8.47
N THR A 387 4.85 9.12 7.23
CA THR A 387 4.35 10.38 6.68
C THR A 387 2.83 10.24 6.51
N PRO A 388 2.02 11.13 7.10
CA PRO A 388 0.56 10.99 7.03
C PRO A 388 0.04 11.01 5.60
N THR A 389 -0.36 9.83 5.12
CA THR A 389 -1.03 9.65 3.82
C THR A 389 -2.50 10.05 3.94
N PRO A 390 -3.04 10.94 3.09
CA PRO A 390 -4.43 11.39 3.19
C PRO A 390 -5.42 10.22 3.23
N SER A 391 -6.51 10.41 3.96
CA SER A 391 -7.62 9.45 4.04
C SER A 391 -7.23 8.04 4.52
N THR A 392 -6.23 7.92 5.39
CA THR A 392 -5.89 6.66 6.08
C THR A 392 -6.19 6.74 7.58
N PHE A 393 -6.44 5.58 8.22
CA PHE A 393 -6.68 5.51 9.66
C PHE A 393 -5.51 6.06 10.49
N SER A 394 -4.27 5.81 10.06
CA SER A 394 -3.08 6.33 10.75
C SER A 394 -3.02 7.85 10.65
N THR A 395 -3.43 8.43 9.52
CA THR A 395 -3.54 9.89 9.41
C THR A 395 -4.68 10.45 10.27
N LEU A 396 -5.80 9.73 10.39
CA LEU A 396 -6.84 10.09 11.36
C LEU A 396 -6.28 10.09 12.80
N MET A 397 -5.54 9.05 13.19
CA MET A 397 -4.88 8.99 14.50
C MET A 397 -3.86 10.13 14.67
N TYR A 398 -3.05 10.41 13.66
CA TYR A 398 -2.07 11.49 13.66
C TYR A 398 -2.73 12.85 13.92
N TRP A 399 -3.81 13.16 13.18
CA TRP A 399 -4.53 14.42 13.32
C TRP A 399 -5.26 14.53 14.66
N THR A 400 -5.97 13.47 15.06
CA THR A 400 -6.90 13.51 16.20
C THR A 400 -6.25 13.22 17.54
N GLY A 401 -5.09 12.54 17.54
CA GLY A 401 -4.46 12.03 18.76
C GLY A 401 -5.31 10.95 19.44
N ARG A 402 -6.16 10.25 18.70
CA ARG A 402 -7.06 9.20 19.21
C ARG A 402 -7.08 8.00 18.29
N ASP A 403 -7.16 6.82 18.88
CA ASP A 403 -7.44 5.58 18.17
C ASP A 403 -8.95 5.51 17.84
N PRO A 404 -9.37 5.48 16.56
CA PRO A 404 -10.77 5.45 16.18
C PRO A 404 -11.50 4.15 16.58
N PHE A 405 -10.78 3.05 16.85
CA PHE A 405 -11.40 1.77 17.19
C PHE A 405 -11.66 1.63 18.69
N THR A 406 -10.79 2.20 19.52
CA THR A 406 -10.88 2.10 20.99
C THR A 406 -11.25 3.41 21.67
N SER A 407 -11.26 4.53 20.94
CA SER A 407 -11.41 5.90 21.44
C SER A 407 -10.34 6.35 22.46
N ARG A 408 -9.30 5.54 22.68
CA ARG A 408 -8.19 5.85 23.60
C ARG A 408 -7.28 6.92 23.01
N THR A 409 -6.58 7.63 23.89
CA THR A 409 -5.56 8.60 23.47
C THR A 409 -4.41 7.89 22.77
N CYS A 410 -4.00 8.44 21.62
CA CYS A 410 -2.92 7.93 20.80
C CYS A 410 -1.80 8.98 20.78
N PHE A 411 -0.60 8.58 21.20
CA PHE A 411 0.56 9.48 21.16
C PHE A 411 0.96 9.76 19.72
N VAL A 412 1.28 11.02 19.41
CA VAL A 412 1.74 11.42 18.07
C VAL A 412 2.98 12.28 18.23
N GLU A 413 4.09 11.84 17.65
CA GLU A 413 5.30 12.66 17.57
C GLU A 413 5.16 13.64 16.40
N ARG A 414 4.94 14.92 16.72
CA ARG A 414 4.77 15.99 15.73
C ARG A 414 6.06 16.76 15.47
N ASN A 415 6.97 16.77 16.43
CA ASN A 415 8.21 17.51 16.31
C ASN A 415 9.14 16.80 15.32
N PHE A 416 9.67 17.54 14.32
CA PHE A 416 10.59 16.99 13.32
C PHE A 416 11.81 16.30 13.95
N GLN A 417 12.47 16.95 14.91
CA GLN A 417 13.62 16.39 15.61
C GLN A 417 13.24 15.12 16.39
N GLY A 418 12.06 15.10 17.04
CA GLY A 418 11.57 13.91 17.73
C GLY A 418 11.34 12.72 16.80
N ARG A 419 10.83 12.97 15.59
CA ARG A 419 10.63 11.92 14.56
C ARG A 419 11.96 11.41 14.01
N GLU A 420 12.92 12.30 13.74
CA GLU A 420 14.27 11.90 13.34
C GLU A 420 14.98 11.11 14.46
N GLN A 421 14.86 11.52 15.73
CA GLN A 421 15.40 10.77 16.86
C GLN A 421 14.86 9.34 16.94
N GLN A 422 13.56 9.14 16.67
CA GLN A 422 12.98 7.80 16.60
C GLN A 422 13.61 6.95 15.49
N LYS A 423 13.79 7.50 14.29
CA LYS A 423 14.46 6.82 13.17
C LYS A 423 15.93 6.53 13.47
N GLU A 424 16.66 7.51 14.03
CA GLU A 424 18.07 7.37 14.40
C GLU A 424 18.30 6.30 15.46
N MET A 425 17.29 5.97 16.28
CA MET A 425 17.39 4.90 17.27
C MET A 425 17.83 3.56 16.66
N LEU A 426 17.38 3.27 15.43
CA LEU A 426 17.74 2.06 14.68
C LEU A 426 18.98 2.23 13.81
N SER A 427 19.49 3.46 13.67
CA SER A 427 20.69 3.72 12.87
C SER A 427 21.95 3.31 13.65
N ILE A 428 22.89 2.70 12.94
CA ILE A 428 24.24 2.48 13.46
C ILE A 428 24.96 3.82 13.31
N LYS A 429 25.13 4.56 14.41
CA LYS A 429 26.10 5.67 14.41
C LYS A 429 27.45 5.05 14.08
N LYS A 430 28.03 5.37 12.91
CA LYS A 430 29.46 5.18 12.69
C LYS A 430 30.13 5.96 13.82
N THR A 431 30.70 5.26 14.79
CA THR A 431 31.65 5.87 15.72
C THR A 431 32.73 6.47 14.84
N ALA A 432 32.76 7.80 14.75
CA ALA A 432 33.92 8.49 14.24
C ALA A 432 35.08 8.03 15.11
N ALA A 433 35.95 7.20 14.54
CA ALA A 433 37.24 6.92 15.14
C ALA A 433 37.86 8.30 15.38
N LYS A 434 38.04 8.66 16.65
CA LYS A 434 38.83 9.83 17.03
C LYS A 434 40.21 9.62 16.44
N GLY A 435 40.45 10.20 15.27
CA GLY A 435 41.77 10.25 14.67
C GLY A 435 42.72 10.82 15.70
N HIS A 436 43.74 10.04 16.04
CA HIS A 436 44.89 10.52 16.77
C HIS A 436 45.35 11.83 16.12
N ARG A 437 45.24 12.94 16.86
CA ARG A 437 45.99 14.15 16.55
C ARG A 437 47.46 13.80 16.74
N THR A 438 48.14 13.41 15.67
CA THR A 438 49.59 13.48 15.62
C THR A 438 49.97 14.95 15.76
N LYS A 439 50.68 15.26 16.85
CA LYS A 439 51.35 16.53 17.05
C LYS A 439 52.43 16.66 15.97
N ASN A 440 52.24 17.54 15.00
CA ASN A 440 53.35 18.00 14.16
C ASN A 440 54.01 19.21 14.84
N ASN A 441 55.30 19.02 15.14
CA ASN A 441 56.26 20.02 15.59
C ASN A 441 56.53 21.03 14.45
N PRO A 442 56.74 22.33 14.73
CA PRO A 442 57.22 23.27 13.74
C PRO A 442 58.76 23.34 13.77
N SER A 443 59.37 22.80 12.73
CA SER A 443 60.75 23.08 12.28
C SER A 443 60.66 23.17 10.76
N GLY A 444 61.20 24.12 10.02
CA GLY A 444 62.13 25.21 10.24
C GLY A 444 62.25 25.94 8.88
N LYS A 445 62.93 27.08 8.89
CA LYS A 445 63.10 28.06 7.81
C LYS A 445 63.84 27.55 6.56
N HIS A 446 63.82 28.43 5.54
CA HIS A 446 64.65 28.55 4.31
C HIS A 446 64.01 27.90 3.09
N THR A 447 63.73 28.59 1.98
CA THR A 447 64.17 29.88 1.39
C THR A 447 63.02 30.52 0.63
#